data_AF-A0AAV1VXJ4-F1
#
_entry.id   AF-A0AAV1VXJ4-F1
#
_cell.length_a   1.000
_cell.length_b   1.000
_cell.length_c   1.000
_cell.angle_alpha   90.00
_cell.angle_beta   90.00
_cell.angle_gamma   90.00
#
_symmetry.space_group_name_H-M   'P 1'
#
loop_
_entity.id
_entity.type
_entity.pdbx_description
1 polymer ?
#
loop_
_entity_poly.entity_id
_entity_poly.type
_entity_poly.pdbx_seq_one_letter_code
_entity_poly.pdbx_strand_id
1 'polypeptide(L)' 'MDVFAWSYKDMLGLNPNIASHKIPLYLGVEPKKQKLRRMRMGLSLKVKEEVTKQLESGFIEVSRHTE' A
#
# COMPACT_ATOMS: atom_id res chain seq x y z
N MET A 1 -3.14 10.02 19.11
CA MET A 1 -4.59 9.79 18.98
C MET A 1 -4.81 9.01 17.72
N ASP A 2 -5.50 7.89 17.82
CA ASP A 2 -5.97 7.16 16.65
C ASP A 2 -7.14 7.95 16.05
N VAL A 3 -7.09 8.25 14.75
CA VAL A 3 -8.07 9.12 14.08
C VAL A 3 -9.29 8.32 13.60
N PHE A 4 -9.15 6.99 13.52
CA PHE A 4 -10.19 6.10 13.01
C PHE A 4 -10.91 5.38 14.15
N ALA A 5 -12.22 5.21 13.98
CA ALA A 5 -13.07 4.48 14.94
C ALA A 5 -12.92 2.95 14.83
N TRP A 6 -12.31 2.44 13.76
CA TRP A 6 -12.09 1.01 13.50
C TRP A 6 -10.61 0.69 13.47
N SER A 7 -10.24 -0.46 14.03
CA SER A 7 -8.87 -0.96 13.87
C SER A 7 -8.68 -1.53 12.47
N TYR A 8 -7.44 -1.62 12.02
CA TYR A 8 -7.10 -2.25 10.74
C TYR A 8 -7.60 -3.70 10.61
N LYS A 9 -7.76 -4.42 11.74
CA LYS A 9 -8.29 -5.78 11.76
C LYS A 9 -9.81 -5.84 11.53
N ASP A 10 -10.52 -4.78 11.88
CA ASP A 10 -11.98 -4.69 11.74
C ASP A 10 -12.39 -4.33 10.30
N MET A 11 -11.46 -3.80 9.51
CA MET A 11 -11.68 -3.40 8.13
C MET A 11 -11.39 -4.55 7.16
N LEU A 12 -12.12 -5.67 7.30
CA LEU A 12 -12.05 -6.78 6.35
C LEU A 12 -12.59 -6.30 4.99
N GLY A 13 -11.68 -5.95 4.08
CA GLY A 13 -12.03 -5.45 2.76
C GLY A 13 -12.86 -6.45 1.93
N LEU A 14 -13.33 -6.01 0.77
CA LEU A 14 -14.07 -6.89 -0.14
C LEU A 14 -13.13 -7.96 -0.73
N ASN A 15 -13.61 -9.19 -0.86
CA ASN A 15 -12.85 -10.25 -1.51
C ASN A 15 -12.50 -9.84 -2.97
N PRO A 16 -11.22 -9.84 -3.38
CA PRO A 16 -10.80 -9.45 -4.73
C PRO A 16 -11.45 -10.27 -5.85
N ASN A 17 -11.89 -11.49 -5.55
CA ASN A 17 -12.60 -12.35 -6.51
C ASN A 17 -14.04 -11.86 -6.81
N ILE A 18 -14.62 -11.05 -5.92
CA ILE A 18 -15.97 -10.49 -6.11
C ILE A 18 -15.90 -9.24 -6.98
N ALA A 19 -15.01 -8.31 -6.63
CA ALA A 19 -14.76 -7.12 -7.43
C ALA A 19 -13.32 -6.65 -7.25
N SER A 20 -12.66 -6.40 -8.38
CA SER A 20 -11.34 -5.79 -8.43
C SER A 20 -11.38 -4.57 -9.35
N HIS A 21 -10.76 -3.47 -8.96
CA HIS A 21 -10.56 -2.34 -9.85
C HIS A 21 -9.31 -2.55 -10.71
N LYS A 22 -9.42 -2.29 -12.02
CA LYS A 22 -8.28 -2.25 -12.93
C LYS A 22 -8.13 -0.84 -13.45
N ILE A 23 -6.93 -0.27 -13.28
CA ILE A 23 -6.58 1.01 -13.88
C ILE A 23 -6.27 0.73 -15.37
N PRO A 24 -7.02 1.31 -16.32
CA PRO A 24 -6.74 1.12 -17.73
C PRO A 24 -5.40 1.77 -18.09
N LEU A 25 -4.55 1.03 -18.79
CA LEU A 25 -3.27 1.52 -19.30
C LEU A 25 -3.33 1.64 -20.82
N TYR A 26 -2.64 2.64 -21.37
CA TYR A 26 -2.43 2.71 -22.81
C TYR A 26 -1.55 1.55 -23.26
N LEU A 27 -1.87 0.99 -24.42
CA LEU A 27 -1.10 -0.10 -25.03
C LEU A 27 0.32 0.38 -25.33
N GLY A 28 1.32 -0.44 -24.99
CA GLY A 28 2.74 -0.16 -25.27
C GLY A 28 3.42 0.80 -24.27
N VAL A 29 2.77 1.15 -23.16
CA VAL A 29 3.43 1.94 -22.10
C VAL A 29 4.28 1.03 -21.22
N GLU A 30 5.57 1.35 -21.12
CA GLU A 30 6.51 0.64 -20.26
C GLU A 30 6.40 1.10 -18.79
N PRO A 31 6.54 0.20 -17.81
CA PRO A 31 6.63 0.57 -16.40
C PRO A 31 7.82 1.49 -16.15
N LYS A 32 7.59 2.59 -15.42
CA LYS A 32 8.67 3.53 -15.04
C LYS A 32 8.94 3.46 -13.55
N LYS A 33 10.13 2.97 -13.16
CA LYS A 33 10.59 2.98 -11.76
C LYS A 33 10.81 4.42 -11.28
N GLN A 34 10.01 4.87 -10.32
CA GLN A 34 10.18 6.19 -9.73
C GLN A 34 11.31 6.19 -8.69
N LYS A 35 12.13 7.24 -8.70
CA LYS A 35 13.19 7.41 -7.69
C LYS A 35 12.57 7.63 -6.30
N LEU A 36 13.06 6.89 -5.31
CA LEU A 36 12.68 7.08 -3.91
C LEU A 36 12.99 8.50 -3.44
N ARG A 37 12.03 9.14 -2.78
CA ARG A 37 12.20 10.48 -2.21
C ARG A 37 12.77 10.36 -0.80
N ARG A 38 13.67 11.28 -0.44
CA ARG A 38 14.19 11.36 0.94
C ARG A 38 13.07 11.79 1.88
N MET A 39 12.90 11.05 2.96
CA MET A 39 11.96 11.38 4.03
C MET A 39 12.70 11.89 5.26
N ARG A 40 12.07 12.79 6.02
CA ARG A 40 12.62 13.27 7.30
C ARG A 40 12.68 12.11 8.29
N MET A 41 13.76 12.00 9.07
CA MET A 41 13.98 10.87 9.98
C MET A 41 12.83 10.66 10.97
N GLY A 42 12.30 11.75 11.56
CA GLY A 42 11.18 11.66 12.51
C GLY A 42 9.87 11.15 11.90
N LEU A 43 9.68 11.30 10.59
CA LEU A 43 8.55 10.68 9.86
C LEU A 43 8.87 9.23 9.47
N SER A 44 10.14 8.91 9.19
CA SER A 44 10.56 7.55 8.81
C SER A 44 10.16 6.48 9.81
N LEU A 45 10.25 6.78 11.11
CA LEU A 45 9.85 5.83 12.16
C LEU A 45 8.35 5.60 12.14
N LYS A 46 7.55 6.67 12.11
CA LYS A 46 6.09 6.59 12.08
C LYS A 46 5.56 5.89 10.82
N VAL A 47 6.18 6.15 9.66
CA VAL A 47 5.81 5.48 8.41
C VAL A 47 6.13 3.98 8.49
N LYS A 48 7.27 3.60 9.08
CA LYS A 48 7.61 2.18 9.26
C LYS A 48 6.59 1.47 10.15
N GLU A 49 6.18 2.08 11.26
CA GLU A 49 5.14 1.54 12.13
C GLU A 49 3.82 1.37 11.38
N GLU A 50 3.40 2.37 10.61
CA GLU A 50 2.13 2.34 9.89
C GLU A 50 2.12 1.33 8.73
N VAL A 51 3.22 1.24 7.97
CA VAL A 51 3.41 0.22 6.92
C VAL A 51 3.36 -1.19 7.51
N THR A 52 3.92 -1.40 8.70
CA THR A 52 3.88 -2.71 9.37
C THR A 52 2.45 -3.11 9.72
N LYS A 53 1.65 -2.19 10.26
CA LYS A 53 0.23 -2.44 10.55
C LYS A 53 -0.58 -2.80 9.29
N GLN A 54 -0.33 -2.11 8.18
CA GLN A 54 -1.02 -2.37 6.91
C GLN A 54 -0.61 -3.71 6.27
N LEU A 55 0.65 -4.13 6.45
CA LEU A 55 1.11 -5.46 6.04
C LEU A 55 0.43 -6.56 6.87
N GLU A 56 0.38 -6.38 8.20
CA GLU A 56 -0.27 -7.34 9.11
C GLU A 56 -1.78 -7.46 8.87
N SER A 57 -2.44 -6.39 8.44
CA SER A 57 -3.86 -6.41 8.07
C SER A 57 -4.13 -6.93 6.66
N GLY A 58 -3.10 -7.19 5.85
CA GLY A 58 -3.24 -7.65 4.47
C GLY A 58 -3.73 -6.58 3.49
N PHE A 59 -3.63 -5.30 3.83
CA PHE A 59 -4.01 -4.19 2.94
C PHE A 59 -2.99 -3.94 1.84
N ILE A 60 -1.71 -4.17 2.14
CA ILE A 60 -0.62 -4.06 1.20
C ILE A 60 0.18 -5.38 1.22
N GLU A 61 0.87 -5.64 0.11
CA GLU A 61 1.71 -6.82 -0.04
C GLU A 61 3.06 -6.44 -0.66
N VAL A 62 4.08 -7.27 -0.42
CA VAL A 62 5.40 -7.09 -1.01
C VAL A 62 5.36 -7.57 -2.45
N SER A 63 5.39 -6.64 -3.39
CA SER A 63 5.45 -6.96 -4.82
C SER A 63 6.89 -6.95 -5.32
N ARG A 64 7.26 -8.01 -6.07
CA ARG A 64 8.54 -8.09 -6.78
C ARG A 64 8.32 -7.64 -8.21
N HIS A 65 8.93 -6.52 -8.57
CA HIS A 65 8.95 -6.06 -9.95
C HIS A 65 10.31 -6.44 -10.53
N THR A 66 10.33 -7.18 -11.64
CA THR A 66 11.52 -7.33 -12.46
C THR A 66 11.87 -5.96 -13.06
N GLU A 67 13.16 -5.61 -13.07
CA GLU A 67 13.65 -4.33 -13.63
C GLU A 67 13.38 -4.21 -15.13
#